data_AF-A0A836JLR6-F1
#
_entry.id   AF-A0A836JLR6-F1
#
_cell.length_a   1.000
_cell.length_b   1.000
_cell.length_c   1.000
_cell.angle_alpha   90.00
_cell.angle_beta   90.00
_cell.angle_gamma   90.00
#
_symmetry.space_group_name_H-M   'P 1'
#
loop_
_entity.id
_entity.type
_entity.pdbx_description
1 polymer ?
#
loop_
_entity_poly.entity_id
_entity_poly.type
_entity_poly.pdbx_seq_one_letter_code
_entity_poly.pdbx_strand_id
1 'polypeptide(L)'
;MIQKQGHWVPYELKPRDVERRFGTCELLIQRQRRKDFLGTLSTSIDAFESSLQRKTAAIRVIVYVLDQLEELIRFTFIIMGALLQLMIVCYSGQKLMDESQNIFHRAYAAEWYKFSPRLKSLLIIILYRSIVSCKLTAGNLFSLSMAVFVSVVRTGVSYFTTLLSFKN
;
A
#
# COMPACT_ATOMS: atom_id res chain seq x y z
N MET A 1 5.05 -32.92 74.29
CA MET A 1 6.31 -33.01 75.04
C MET A 1 6.22 -32.07 76.24
N ILE A 2 6.69 -32.29 77.47
CA ILE A 2 7.14 -33.48 78.23
C ILE A 2 8.08 -34.50 77.57
N GLN A 3 8.98 -35.04 78.39
CA GLN A 3 9.79 -36.24 78.18
C GLN A 3 9.73 -37.00 79.50
N LYS A 4 9.61 -38.34 79.50
CA LYS A 4 9.84 -39.16 80.70
C LYS A 4 10.73 -40.34 80.34
N GLN A 5 11.87 -40.44 81.04
CA GLN A 5 12.81 -41.57 81.01
C GLN A 5 13.22 -42.07 79.61
N GLY A 6 13.75 -41.18 78.77
CA GLY A 6 14.57 -41.55 77.62
C GLY A 6 13.89 -42.20 76.40
N HIS A 7 12.64 -42.66 76.51
CA HIS A 7 11.92 -43.30 75.41
C HIS A 7 10.78 -42.42 74.87
N TRP A 8 10.67 -42.32 73.55
CA TRP A 8 9.66 -41.49 72.88
C TRP A 8 8.36 -42.27 72.70
N VAL A 9 7.48 -42.18 73.70
CA VAL A 9 6.11 -42.70 73.59
C VAL A 9 5.24 -41.65 72.88
N PRO A 10 4.45 -42.01 71.85
CA PRO A 10 3.51 -41.10 71.20
C PRO A 10 2.49 -40.52 72.20
N TYR A 11 2.02 -39.31 71.92
CA TYR A 11 0.96 -38.70 72.74
C TYR A 11 -0.40 -39.28 72.38
N GLU A 12 -1.04 -39.94 73.33
CA GLU A 12 -2.47 -40.23 73.30
C GLU A 12 -3.25 -38.89 73.31
N LEU A 13 -3.76 -38.49 72.15
CA LEU A 13 -4.59 -37.29 72.04
C LEU A 13 -5.97 -37.56 72.65
N LYS A 14 -6.45 -36.63 73.47
CA LYS A 14 -7.86 -36.65 73.91
C LYS A 14 -8.77 -36.51 72.68
N PRO A 15 -9.92 -37.22 72.63
CA PRO A 15 -10.77 -37.26 71.44
C PRO A 15 -11.19 -35.87 70.91
N ARG A 16 -11.42 -34.90 71.80
CA ARG A 16 -11.74 -33.51 71.41
C ARG A 16 -10.63 -32.82 70.61
N ASP A 17 -9.36 -33.13 70.88
CA ASP A 17 -8.23 -32.52 70.19
C ASP A 17 -7.96 -33.18 68.83
N VAL A 18 -8.30 -34.47 68.69
CA VAL A 18 -8.37 -35.16 67.39
C VAL A 18 -9.45 -34.52 66.53
N GLU A 19 -10.65 -34.34 67.07
CA GLU A 19 -11.81 -33.79 66.35
C GLU A 19 -11.59 -32.33 65.90
N ARG A 20 -10.97 -31.49 66.75
CA ARG A 20 -10.51 -30.14 66.36
C ARG A 20 -9.50 -30.16 65.22
N ARG A 21 -8.51 -31.06 65.26
CA ARG A 21 -7.52 -31.22 64.17
C ARG A 21 -8.20 -31.68 62.89
N PHE A 22 -9.14 -32.62 62.98
CA PHE A 22 -9.91 -33.14 61.85
C PHE A 22 -10.72 -32.03 61.18
N GLY A 23 -11.49 -31.25 61.95
CA GLY A 23 -12.25 -30.11 61.43
C GLY A 23 -11.36 -29.00 60.85
N THR A 24 -10.17 -28.78 61.41
CA THR A 24 -9.18 -27.84 60.84
C THR A 24 -8.61 -28.35 59.51
N CYS A 25 -8.32 -29.65 59.40
CA CYS A 25 -7.85 -30.26 58.15
C CYS A 25 -8.92 -30.22 57.06
N GLU A 26 -10.18 -30.56 57.37
CA GLU A 26 -11.31 -30.41 56.45
C GLU A 26 -11.43 -28.97 55.92
N LEU A 27 -11.40 -27.97 56.81
CA LEU A 27 -11.44 -26.56 56.40
C LEU A 27 -10.26 -26.15 55.50
N LEU A 28 -9.07 -26.70 55.74
CA LEU A 28 -7.89 -26.46 54.90
C LEU A 28 -8.03 -27.15 53.53
N ILE A 29 -8.49 -28.40 53.48
CA ILE A 29 -8.74 -29.16 52.24
C ILE A 29 -9.80 -28.46 51.39
N GLN A 30 -10.90 -28.00 51.99
CA GLN A 30 -11.95 -27.26 51.29
C GLN A 30 -11.46 -25.90 50.77
N ARG A 31 -10.62 -25.18 51.55
CA ARG A 31 -10.00 -23.93 51.10
C ARG A 31 -8.99 -24.16 49.98
N GLN A 32 -8.19 -25.22 50.05
CA GLN A 32 -7.22 -25.58 49.03
C GLN A 32 -7.93 -25.95 47.73
N ARG A 33 -8.88 -26.89 47.78
CA ARG A 33 -9.72 -27.28 46.63
C ARG A 33 -10.41 -26.07 45.98
N ARG A 34 -10.88 -25.10 46.76
CA ARG A 34 -11.46 -23.85 46.22
C ARG A 34 -10.42 -22.99 45.51
N LYS A 35 -9.21 -22.85 46.04
CA LYS A 35 -8.10 -22.14 45.36
C LYS A 35 -7.68 -22.84 44.07
N ASP A 36 -7.54 -24.16 44.09
CA ASP A 36 -7.15 -24.97 42.94
C ASP A 36 -8.20 -24.88 41.82
N PHE A 37 -9.49 -24.91 42.18
CA PHE A 37 -10.61 -24.72 41.27
C PHE A 37 -10.62 -23.31 40.66
N LEU A 38 -10.44 -22.26 41.48
CA LEU A 38 -10.37 -20.87 41.01
C LEU A 38 -9.15 -20.62 40.10
N GLY A 39 -8.00 -21.23 40.41
CA GLY A 39 -6.81 -21.18 39.56
C GLY A 39 -7.03 -21.86 38.21
N THR A 40 -7.62 -23.06 38.21
CA THR A 40 -8.00 -23.77 36.98
C THR A 40 -8.96 -22.94 36.12
N LEU A 41 -9.95 -22.30 36.74
CA LEU A 41 -10.89 -21.40 36.07
C LEU A 41 -10.20 -20.19 35.45
N SER A 42 -9.30 -19.51 36.19
CA SER A 42 -8.50 -18.40 35.64
C SER A 42 -7.71 -18.84 34.41
N THR A 43 -6.90 -19.91 34.53
CA THR A 43 -6.09 -20.39 33.40
C THR A 43 -6.93 -20.80 32.18
N SER A 44 -8.16 -21.26 32.39
CA SER A 44 -9.09 -21.59 31.30
C SER A 44 -9.64 -20.33 30.61
N ILE A 45 -9.94 -19.28 31.37
CA ILE A 45 -10.36 -17.97 30.86
C ILE A 45 -9.19 -17.32 30.09
N ASP A 46 -7.98 -17.30 30.66
CA ASP A 46 -6.76 -16.77 30.03
C ASP A 46 -6.42 -17.52 28.72
N ALA A 47 -6.59 -18.84 28.70
CA ALA A 47 -6.41 -19.66 27.50
C ALA A 47 -7.48 -19.37 26.41
N PHE A 48 -8.72 -19.09 26.81
CA PHE A 48 -9.78 -18.70 25.88
C PHE A 48 -9.55 -17.30 25.31
N GLU A 49 -9.20 -16.32 26.14
CA GLU A 49 -8.95 -14.94 25.71
C GLU A 49 -7.72 -14.86 24.79
N SER A 50 -6.63 -15.56 25.10
CA SER A 50 -5.47 -15.66 24.21
C SER A 50 -5.75 -16.39 22.89
N SER A 51 -6.72 -17.31 22.86
CA SER A 51 -7.22 -17.95 21.62
C SER A 51 -8.03 -16.96 20.77
N LEU A 52 -8.86 -16.13 21.41
CA LEU A 52 -9.63 -15.08 20.76
C LEU A 52 -8.73 -13.99 20.17
N GLN A 53 -7.73 -13.51 20.93
CA GLN A 53 -6.75 -12.52 20.49
C GLN A 53 -5.91 -13.00 19.28
N ARG A 54 -5.52 -14.28 19.25
CA ARG A 54 -4.82 -14.84 18.08
C ARG A 54 -5.68 -14.82 16.80
N LYS A 55 -6.98 -15.08 16.93
CA LYS A 55 -7.94 -15.01 15.80
C LYS A 55 -8.15 -13.58 15.33
N THR A 56 -8.34 -12.61 16.24
CA THR A 56 -8.51 -11.20 15.86
C THR A 56 -7.23 -10.60 15.28
N ALA A 57 -6.04 -10.98 15.78
CA ALA A 57 -4.76 -10.58 15.20
C ALA A 57 -4.59 -11.09 13.76
N ALA A 58 -4.92 -12.35 13.48
CA ALA A 58 -4.89 -12.90 12.12
C ALA A 58 -5.82 -12.13 11.17
N ILE A 59 -7.06 -11.83 11.60
CA ILE A 59 -8.01 -11.03 10.82
C ILE A 59 -7.46 -9.61 10.56
N ARG A 60 -6.87 -8.96 11.58
CA ARG A 60 -6.26 -7.62 11.42
C ARG A 60 -5.13 -7.60 10.39
N VAL A 61 -4.26 -8.63 10.39
CA VAL A 61 -3.18 -8.75 9.40
C VAL A 61 -3.76 -8.93 7.99
N ILE A 62 -4.79 -9.76 7.83
CA ILE A 62 -5.45 -9.97 6.52
C ILE A 62 -6.08 -8.65 6.03
N VAL A 63 -6.84 -7.95 6.87
CA VAL A 63 -7.46 -6.66 6.50
C VAL A 63 -6.40 -5.61 6.15
N TYR A 64 -5.31 -5.52 6.91
CA TYR A 64 -4.20 -4.63 6.57
C TYR A 64 -3.56 -4.96 5.21
N VAL A 65 -3.32 -6.23 4.91
CA VAL A 65 -2.77 -6.64 3.60
C VAL A 65 -3.74 -6.32 2.46
N LEU A 66 -5.05 -6.51 2.65
CA LEU A 66 -6.07 -6.16 1.65
C LEU A 66 -6.12 -4.65 1.39
N ASP A 67 -6.10 -3.84 2.45
CA ASP A 67 -6.09 -2.37 2.38
C ASP A 67 -4.84 -1.84 1.63
N GLN A 68 -3.66 -2.37 1.95
CA GLN A 68 -2.42 -2.03 1.23
C GLN A 68 -2.48 -2.41 -0.26
N LEU A 69 -3.14 -3.53 -0.62
CA LEU A 69 -3.32 -3.93 -2.01
C LEU A 69 -4.31 -3.01 -2.74
N GLU A 70 -5.42 -2.61 -2.11
CA GLU A 70 -6.36 -1.65 -2.71
C GLU A 70 -5.69 -0.31 -3.01
N GLU A 71 -4.92 0.24 -2.06
CA GLU A 71 -4.20 1.51 -2.27
C GLU A 71 -3.16 1.40 -3.40
N LEU A 72 -2.38 0.32 -3.46
CA LEU A 72 -1.44 0.08 -4.57
C LEU A 72 -2.16 0.01 -5.94
N ILE A 73 -3.32 -0.65 -6.00
CA ILE A 73 -4.14 -0.71 -7.22
C ILE A 73 -4.64 0.68 -7.60
N ARG A 74 -5.17 1.45 -6.64
CA ARG A 74 -5.66 2.83 -6.84
C ARG A 74 -4.56 3.75 -7.38
N PHE A 75 -3.38 3.77 -6.74
CA PHE A 75 -2.24 4.57 -7.21
C PHE A 75 -1.79 4.16 -8.62
N THR A 76 -1.73 2.85 -8.90
CA THR A 76 -1.36 2.34 -10.23
C THR A 76 -2.36 2.79 -11.30
N PHE A 77 -3.67 2.71 -11.02
CA PHE A 77 -4.71 3.18 -11.94
C PHE A 77 -4.63 4.69 -12.20
N ILE A 78 -4.39 5.51 -11.17
CA ILE A 78 -4.25 6.96 -11.31
C ILE A 78 -3.03 7.31 -12.18
N ILE A 79 -1.88 6.68 -11.94
CA ILE A 79 -0.65 6.89 -12.74
C ILE A 79 -0.89 6.46 -14.20
N MET A 80 -1.50 5.30 -14.43
CA MET A 80 -1.83 4.84 -15.78
C MET A 80 -2.80 5.79 -16.50
N GLY A 81 -3.83 6.29 -15.81
CA GLY A 81 -4.75 7.30 -16.35
C GLY A 81 -4.05 8.60 -16.75
N ALA A 82 -3.17 9.12 -15.90
CA ALA A 82 -2.37 10.31 -16.18
C ALA A 82 -1.41 10.12 -17.36
N LEU A 83 -0.75 8.95 -17.46
CA LEU A 83 0.10 8.61 -18.59
C LEU A 83 -0.67 8.48 -19.91
N LEU A 84 -1.87 7.89 -19.89
CA LEU A 84 -2.75 7.81 -21.05
C LEU A 84 -3.23 9.19 -21.51
N GLN A 85 -3.62 10.07 -20.57
CA GLN A 85 -3.99 11.45 -20.88
C GLN A 85 -2.82 12.21 -21.51
N LEU A 86 -1.60 12.10 -20.94
CA LEU A 86 -0.39 12.69 -21.51
C LEU A 86 -0.09 12.14 -22.91
N MET A 87 -0.21 10.83 -23.11
CA MET A 87 -0.03 10.17 -24.41
C MET A 87 -1.00 10.72 -25.46
N ILE A 88 -2.29 10.88 -25.14
CA ILE A 88 -3.30 11.45 -26.05
C ILE A 88 -2.94 12.89 -26.45
N VAL A 89 -2.51 13.71 -25.49
CA VAL A 89 -2.08 15.09 -25.73
C VAL A 89 -0.82 15.16 -26.59
N CYS A 90 0.22 14.37 -26.26
CA CYS A 90 1.46 14.31 -27.03
C CYS A 90 1.27 13.74 -28.44
N TYR A 91 0.38 12.74 -28.62
CA TYR A 91 0.00 12.23 -29.94
C TYR A 91 -0.71 13.27 -30.79
N SER A 92 -1.67 14.00 -30.19
CA SER A 92 -2.41 15.06 -30.87
C SER A 92 -1.51 16.22 -31.29
N GLY A 93 -0.56 16.61 -30.42
CA GLY A 93 0.47 17.60 -30.74
C GLY A 93 1.41 17.16 -31.86
N GLN A 94 1.86 15.90 -31.84
CA GLN A 94 2.68 15.32 -32.91
C GLN A 94 1.92 15.33 -34.25
N LYS A 95 0.70 14.79 -34.28
CA LYS A 95 -0.13 14.73 -35.50
C LYS A 95 -0.43 16.12 -36.08
N LEU A 96 -0.66 17.12 -35.23
CA LEU A 96 -0.85 18.50 -35.66
C LEU A 96 0.42 19.10 -36.30
N MET A 97 1.60 18.79 -35.74
CA MET A 97 2.88 19.23 -36.26
C MET A 97 3.20 18.56 -37.61
N ASP A 98 2.96 17.25 -37.72
CA ASP A 98 3.17 16.47 -38.94
C ASP A 98 2.25 16.96 -40.07
N GLU A 99 0.96 17.20 -39.79
CA GLU A 99 0.01 17.71 -40.80
C GLU A 99 0.30 19.15 -41.20
N SER A 100 0.81 19.99 -40.28
CA SER A 100 1.31 21.33 -40.59
C SER A 100 2.48 21.29 -41.58
N GLN A 101 3.38 20.31 -41.48
CA GLN A 101 4.47 20.11 -42.44
C GLN A 101 3.98 19.50 -43.75
N ASN A 102 3.02 18.58 -43.70
CA ASN A 102 2.37 18.01 -44.89
C ASN A 102 1.76 19.12 -45.78
N ILE A 103 1.04 20.08 -45.18
CA ILE A 103 0.50 21.26 -45.89
C ILE A 103 1.62 22.07 -46.57
N PHE A 104 2.73 22.33 -45.88
CA PHE A 104 3.89 23.02 -46.46
C PHE A 104 4.45 22.27 -47.68
N HIS A 105 4.71 20.96 -47.55
CA HIS A 105 5.24 20.14 -48.64
C HIS A 105 4.29 20.08 -49.85
N ARG A 106 2.99 19.94 -49.63
CA ARG A 106 1.98 19.92 -50.71
C ARG A 106 1.81 21.28 -51.38
N ALA A 107 1.89 22.38 -50.63
CA ALA A 107 1.87 23.73 -51.18
C ALA A 107 3.13 24.06 -51.99
N TYR A 108 4.29 23.56 -51.56
CA TYR A 108 5.57 23.72 -52.27
C TYR A 108 5.61 22.89 -53.58
N ALA A 109 5.10 21.66 -53.55
CA ALA A 109 5.05 20.76 -54.71
C ALA A 109 3.94 21.12 -55.74
N ALA A 110 3.07 22.08 -55.43
CA ALA A 110 2.05 22.54 -56.36
C ALA A 110 2.66 23.29 -57.56
N GLU A 111 1.98 23.29 -58.71
CA GLU A 111 2.39 24.03 -59.91
C GLU A 111 2.15 25.54 -59.79
N TRP A 112 2.71 26.15 -58.75
CA TRP A 112 2.50 27.55 -58.33
C TRP A 112 2.72 28.57 -59.45
N TYR A 113 3.57 28.25 -60.42
CA TYR A 113 3.85 29.07 -61.59
C TYR A 113 2.61 29.24 -62.51
N LYS A 114 1.71 28.25 -62.59
CA LYS A 114 0.46 28.30 -63.37
C LYS A 114 -0.67 29.07 -62.68
N PHE A 115 -0.53 29.43 -61.40
CA PHE A 115 -1.61 30.06 -60.63
C PHE A 115 -1.81 31.54 -60.97
N SER A 116 -3.03 32.04 -60.75
CA SER A 116 -3.38 33.45 -60.90
C SER A 116 -2.63 34.33 -59.89
N PRO A 117 -2.46 35.65 -60.13
CA PRO A 117 -1.73 36.54 -59.22
C PRO A 117 -2.30 36.54 -57.79
N ARG A 118 -3.63 36.44 -57.65
CA ARG A 118 -4.33 36.34 -56.36
C ARG A 118 -3.98 35.04 -55.62
N LEU A 119 -3.98 33.91 -56.33
CA LEU A 119 -3.63 32.60 -55.77
C LEU A 119 -2.15 32.51 -55.36
N LYS A 120 -1.24 33.11 -56.14
CA LYS A 120 0.19 33.19 -55.80
C LYS A 120 0.42 33.93 -54.47
N SER A 121 -0.25 35.07 -54.27
CA SER A 121 -0.18 35.83 -53.02
C SER A 121 -0.71 35.04 -51.82
N LEU A 122 -1.86 34.37 -51.97
CA LEU A 122 -2.42 33.48 -50.94
C LEU A 122 -1.50 32.29 -50.61
N LEU A 123 -0.87 31.68 -51.63
CA LEU A 123 0.05 30.57 -51.44
C LEU A 123 1.29 30.99 -50.65
N ILE A 124 1.85 32.18 -50.93
CA ILE A 124 2.97 32.74 -50.16
C ILE A 124 2.60 32.91 -48.67
N ILE A 125 1.39 33.42 -48.37
CA ILE A 125 0.91 33.58 -46.99
C ILE A 125 0.77 32.22 -46.28
N ILE A 126 0.24 31.20 -46.98
CA ILE A 126 0.10 29.84 -46.44
C ILE A 126 1.49 29.21 -46.20
N LEU A 127 2.42 29.37 -47.14
CA LEU A 127 3.78 28.84 -47.06
C LEU A 127 4.54 29.48 -45.89
N TYR A 128 4.50 30.82 -45.77
CA TYR A 128 5.10 31.56 -44.67
C TYR A 128 4.53 31.14 -43.31
N ARG A 129 3.21 30.95 -43.21
CA ARG A 129 2.55 30.51 -41.97
C ARG A 129 2.87 29.05 -41.60
N SER A 130 3.09 28.17 -42.58
CA SER A 130 3.34 26.73 -42.35
C SER A 130 4.82 26.38 -42.11
N ILE A 131 5.76 27.26 -42.50
CA ILE A 131 7.18 27.20 -42.09
C ILE A 131 7.30 27.19 -40.56
N VAL A 132 6.50 28.01 -39.87
CA VAL A 132 6.37 27.94 -38.41
C VAL A 132 5.44 26.77 -38.07
N SER A 133 6.02 25.58 -37.92
CA SER A 133 5.27 24.37 -37.54
C SER A 133 4.46 24.65 -36.27
N CYS A 134 3.18 24.26 -36.24
CA CYS A 134 2.28 24.45 -35.09
C CYS A 134 2.72 23.64 -33.86
N LYS A 135 3.75 24.13 -33.16
CA LYS A 135 4.31 23.54 -31.94
C LYS A 135 3.45 23.95 -30.75
N LEU A 136 2.51 23.09 -30.36
CA LEU A 136 1.85 23.21 -29.07
C LEU A 136 2.92 23.04 -27.98
N THR A 137 3.26 24.15 -27.32
CA THR A 137 4.36 24.20 -26.36
C THR A 137 3.79 24.40 -24.97
N ALA A 138 3.90 23.38 -24.11
CA ALA A 138 3.44 23.45 -22.74
C ALA A 138 4.34 24.41 -21.94
N GLY A 139 3.77 25.52 -21.46
CA GLY A 139 4.47 26.50 -20.62
C GLY A 139 5.71 27.14 -21.26
N ASN A 140 5.80 27.14 -22.60
CA ASN A 140 6.99 27.56 -23.36
C ASN A 140 8.27 26.72 -23.13
N LEU A 141 8.19 25.58 -22.43
CA LEU A 141 9.33 24.73 -22.04
C LEU A 141 9.41 23.41 -22.81
N PHE A 142 8.27 22.79 -23.14
CA PHE A 142 8.23 21.48 -23.80
C PHE A 142 7.31 21.47 -25.02
N SER A 143 7.82 21.09 -26.18
CA SER A 143 6.99 20.81 -27.37
C SER A 143 6.25 19.48 -27.20
N LEU A 144 4.91 19.53 -27.22
CA LEU A 144 4.05 18.36 -27.06
C LEU A 144 4.23 17.39 -28.23
N SER A 145 5.07 16.39 -28.00
CA SER A 145 5.56 15.43 -29.00
C SER A 145 5.78 14.07 -28.33
N MET A 146 5.79 13.01 -29.14
CA MET A 146 6.05 11.65 -28.62
C MET A 146 7.44 11.50 -27.98
N ALA A 147 8.43 12.27 -28.43
CA ALA A 147 9.76 12.30 -27.83
C ALA A 147 9.72 12.76 -26.35
N VAL A 148 8.89 13.76 -26.02
CA VAL A 148 8.70 14.23 -24.65
C VAL A 148 8.00 13.18 -23.80
N PHE A 149 6.94 12.53 -24.31
CA PHE A 149 6.28 11.42 -23.59
C PHE A 149 7.27 10.30 -23.23
N VAL A 150 8.08 9.83 -24.19
CA VAL A 150 9.11 8.79 -23.95
C VAL A 150 10.16 9.28 -22.95
N SER A 151 10.54 10.56 -22.98
CA SER A 151 11.48 11.14 -22.02
C SER A 151 10.91 11.16 -20.59
N VAL A 152 9.65 11.55 -20.42
CA VAL A 152 8.95 11.55 -19.13
C VAL A 152 8.85 10.13 -18.57
N VAL A 153 8.41 9.16 -19.37
CA VAL A 153 8.32 7.74 -18.95
C VAL A 153 9.69 7.19 -18.57
N ARG A 154 10.73 7.40 -19.39
CA ARG A 154 12.10 6.96 -19.10
C ARG A 154 12.61 7.54 -17.79
N THR A 155 12.38 8.83 -17.56
CA THR A 155 12.81 9.54 -16.34
C THR A 155 12.05 9.01 -15.11
N GLY A 156 10.75 8.77 -15.22
CA GLY A 156 9.94 8.17 -14.15
C GLY A 156 10.39 6.76 -13.78
N VAL A 157 10.63 5.89 -14.77
CA VAL A 157 11.18 4.55 -14.55
C VAL A 157 12.58 4.62 -13.92
N SER A 158 13.43 5.53 -14.38
CA SER A 158 14.77 5.74 -13.81
C SER A 158 14.70 6.10 -12.31
N TYR A 159 13.85 7.05 -11.92
CA TYR A 159 13.65 7.40 -10.51
C TYR A 159 13.06 6.24 -9.69
N PHE A 160 12.13 5.48 -10.25
CA PHE A 160 11.60 4.29 -9.58
C PHE A 160 12.69 3.23 -9.35
N THR A 161 13.52 2.96 -10.36
CA THR A 161 14.63 2.00 -10.27
C THR A 161 15.71 2.45 -9.28
N THR A 162 16.07 3.73 -9.23
CA THR A 162 17.06 4.21 -8.23
C THR A 162 16.51 4.13 -6.81
N LEU A 163 15.23 4.47 -6.58
CA LEU A 163 14.60 4.29 -5.27
C LEU A 163 14.53 2.82 -4.83
N LEU A 164 14.26 1.89 -5.75
CA LEU A 164 14.36 0.46 -5.46
C LEU A 164 15.81 0.04 -5.12
N SER A 165 16.79 0.59 -5.83
CA SER A 165 18.22 0.29 -5.59
C SER A 165 18.75 0.81 -4.25
N PHE A 166 18.10 1.81 -3.64
CA PHE A 166 18.45 2.28 -2.28
C PHE A 166 17.78 1.46 -1.15
N LYS A 167 16.84 0.56 -1.49
CA LYS A 167 16.12 -0.28 -0.53
C LYS A 167 16.76 -1.68 -0.37
N ASN A 168 17.54 -2.13 -1.35
CA ASN A 168 18.37 -3.34 -1.29
C ASN A 168 19.74 -3.05 -0.68
#